data_AF-A0A1B3MRE5-F1
#
_entry.id   AF-A0A1B3MRE5-F1
#
_cell.length_a   1.000
_cell.length_b   1.000
_cell.length_c   1.000
_cell.angle_alpha   90.00
_cell.angle_beta   90.00
_cell.angle_gamma   90.00
#
_symmetry.space_group_name_H-M   'P 1'
#
loop_
_entity.id
_entity.type
_entity.pdbx_description
1 polymer ?
#
loop_
_entity_poly.entity_id
_entity_poly.type
_entity_poly.pdbx_seq_one_letter_code
_entity_poly.pdbx_strand_id
1 'polypeptide(L)'
;MSQTDLARTGRLGGSQVGTRLDYVLNPAARHRATAYARASSALDSPAAPEAAIGIALQPFTSLPVNVAVERRIALGVGARNAMAVMAVGGFGPTPVALGMEAQAYAQTGIVGFRQRDAFIDGKLSLLAPVQNTALRVGAAISGGAQPGVERLDIGPEIQVRLPLQPVAARLSIEWRERIGGRAAPASGLAVTLGADF
;
A
#
# COMPACT_ATOMS: atom_id res chain seq x y z
N MET A 1 -22.77 9.95 29.85
CA MET A 1 -21.99 10.86 28.98
C MET A 1 -20.84 10.05 28.39
N SER A 2 -20.98 9.62 27.13
CA SER A 2 -20.05 8.70 26.47
C SER A 2 -18.88 9.48 25.86
N GLN A 3 -17.71 9.38 26.48
CA GLN A 3 -16.44 9.71 25.86
C GLN A 3 -15.99 8.53 24.97
N THR A 4 -15.33 8.88 23.87
CA THR A 4 -14.46 8.01 23.03
C THR A 4 -15.12 7.25 21.89
N ASP A 5 -15.33 7.94 20.76
CA ASP A 5 -15.60 7.30 19.46
C ASP A 5 -14.85 7.96 18.29
N LEU A 6 -13.71 8.57 18.59
CA LEU A 6 -12.84 9.28 17.63
C LEU A 6 -11.76 8.39 17.00
N ALA A 7 -11.93 7.07 17.01
CA ALA A 7 -11.00 6.09 16.42
C ALA A 7 -11.60 5.28 15.25
N ARG A 8 -12.77 5.67 14.74
CA ARG A 8 -13.49 4.87 13.74
C ARG A 8 -12.78 4.94 12.38
N THR A 9 -12.23 3.79 11.98
CA THR A 9 -11.76 3.32 10.65
C THR A 9 -10.33 3.57 10.21
N GLY A 10 -9.50 4.26 11.00
CA GLY A 10 -8.06 4.28 10.79
C GLY A 10 -7.33 3.09 11.42
N ARG A 11 -7.33 1.89 10.81
CA ARG A 11 -6.46 0.79 11.28
C ARG A 11 -5.30 0.61 10.30
N LEU A 12 -4.10 0.98 10.75
CA LEU A 12 -2.87 0.64 10.05
C LEU A 12 -2.54 -0.83 10.36
N GLY A 13 -2.67 -1.70 9.36
CA GLY A 13 -2.38 -3.14 9.49
C GLY A 13 -3.60 -4.05 9.70
N GLY A 14 -4.82 -3.56 9.44
CA GLY A 14 -6.01 -4.42 9.40
C GLY A 14 -6.08 -5.28 8.13
N SER A 15 -6.87 -6.36 8.18
CA SER A 15 -7.10 -7.22 7.01
C SER A 15 -7.96 -6.49 5.98
N GLN A 16 -7.53 -6.49 4.72
CA GLN A 16 -8.21 -5.78 3.64
C GLN A 16 -8.10 -6.51 2.30
N VAL A 17 -9.01 -6.17 1.40
CA VAL A 17 -9.01 -6.60 0.00
C VAL A 17 -9.28 -5.39 -0.88
N GLY A 18 -8.71 -5.39 -2.08
CA GLY A 18 -8.96 -4.34 -3.04
C GLY A 18 -8.54 -4.70 -4.45
N THR A 19 -8.98 -3.88 -5.39
CA THR A 19 -8.62 -3.94 -6.80
C THR A 19 -8.38 -2.54 -7.34
N ARG A 20 -7.55 -2.44 -8.37
CA ARG A 20 -7.23 -1.20 -9.06
C ARG A 20 -7.15 -1.47 -10.56
N LEU A 21 -7.73 -0.56 -11.34
CA LEU A 21 -7.65 -0.52 -12.79
C LEU A 21 -6.97 0.78 -13.21
N ASP A 22 -5.92 0.66 -14.03
CA ASP A 22 -5.15 1.77 -14.55
C ASP A 22 -5.30 1.85 -16.09
N TYR A 23 -5.54 3.05 -16.62
CA TYR A 23 -5.62 3.33 -18.05
C TYR A 23 -4.65 4.46 -18.41
N VAL A 24 -3.60 4.13 -19.17
CA VAL A 24 -2.58 5.09 -19.60
C VAL A 24 -3.16 5.99 -20.71
N LEU A 25 -3.29 7.28 -20.42
CA LEU A 25 -3.94 8.26 -21.28
C LEU A 25 -3.06 8.71 -22.45
N ASN A 26 -1.74 8.69 -22.26
CA ASN A 26 -0.77 9.26 -23.19
C ASN A 26 0.50 8.39 -23.31
N PRO A 27 0.38 7.18 -23.86
CA PRO A 27 1.46 6.18 -23.84
C PRO A 27 2.74 6.62 -24.57
N ALA A 28 2.66 7.54 -25.52
CA ALA A 28 3.80 8.03 -26.29
C ALA A 28 4.47 9.29 -25.71
N ALA A 29 3.96 9.84 -24.61
CA ALA A 29 4.44 11.11 -24.06
C ALA A 29 5.63 10.94 -23.09
N ARG A 30 6.48 11.98 -22.98
CA ARG A 30 7.58 12.03 -21.99
C ARG A 30 7.09 12.05 -20.54
N HIS A 31 5.86 12.49 -20.30
CA HIS A 31 5.18 12.46 -19.02
C HIS A 31 4.06 11.44 -19.11
N ARG A 32 3.96 10.53 -18.15
CA ARG A 32 2.90 9.52 -18.16
C ARG A 32 1.73 9.98 -17.30
N ALA A 33 0.55 10.07 -17.90
CA ALA A 33 -0.72 10.32 -17.25
C ALA A 33 -1.55 9.04 -17.26
N THR A 34 -2.16 8.71 -16.12
CA THR A 34 -2.92 7.47 -15.94
C THR A 34 -4.22 7.82 -15.24
N ALA A 35 -5.35 7.56 -15.90
CA ALA A 35 -6.65 7.54 -15.24
C ALA A 35 -6.80 6.21 -14.50
N TYR A 36 -7.40 6.22 -13.32
CA TYR A 36 -7.56 4.99 -12.56
C TYR A 36 -8.87 4.94 -11.79
N ALA A 37 -9.30 3.73 -11.51
CA ALA A 37 -10.35 3.43 -10.56
C ALA A 37 -9.85 2.37 -9.56
N ARG A 38 -10.25 2.48 -8.29
CA ARG A 38 -9.97 1.47 -7.28
C ARG A 38 -11.20 1.19 -6.44
N ALA A 39 -11.29 -0.03 -5.91
CA ALA A 39 -12.27 -0.40 -4.90
C ALA A 39 -11.56 -1.19 -3.79
N SER A 40 -11.94 -0.96 -2.55
CA SER A 40 -11.34 -1.63 -1.39
C SER A 40 -12.35 -1.80 -0.26
N SER A 41 -12.14 -2.82 0.56
CA SER A 41 -12.90 -3.07 1.78
C SER A 41 -11.99 -3.66 2.84
N ALA A 42 -12.22 -3.30 4.10
CA ALA A 42 -11.72 -4.09 5.22
C ALA A 42 -12.46 -5.43 5.25
N LEU A 43 -11.75 -6.48 5.70
CA LEU A 43 -12.31 -7.79 6.00
C LEU A 43 -12.85 -7.87 7.44
N ASP A 44 -12.49 -6.89 8.27
CA ASP A 44 -13.02 -6.70 9.62
C ASP A 44 -14.25 -5.80 9.65
N SER A 45 -14.93 -5.76 10.79
CA SER A 45 -16.06 -4.85 11.02
C SER A 45 -15.62 -3.50 11.64
N PRO A 46 -16.18 -2.36 11.18
CA PRO A 46 -17.01 -2.23 9.97
C PRO A 46 -16.16 -2.39 8.69
N ALA A 47 -16.74 -2.98 7.65
CA ALA A 47 -16.06 -3.27 6.39
C ALA A 47 -15.59 -2.00 5.64
N ALA A 48 -16.23 -0.86 5.90
CA ALA A 48 -15.88 0.44 5.33
C ALA A 48 -15.58 0.39 3.81
N PRO A 49 -16.48 -0.18 2.98
CA PRO A 49 -16.21 -0.35 1.55
C PRO A 49 -16.15 1.02 0.86
N GLU A 50 -15.15 1.19 0.01
CA GLU A 50 -14.84 2.45 -0.65
C GLU A 50 -14.45 2.20 -2.11
N ALA A 51 -14.92 3.09 -2.99
CA ALA A 51 -14.37 3.23 -4.34
C ALA A 51 -13.65 4.57 -4.48
N ALA A 52 -12.72 4.67 -5.43
CA ALA A 52 -12.16 5.94 -5.84
C ALA A 52 -11.89 5.98 -7.34
N ILE A 53 -11.99 7.18 -7.91
CA ILE A 53 -11.60 7.48 -9.30
C ILE A 53 -10.60 8.63 -9.25
N GLY A 54 -9.51 8.54 -10.01
CA GLY A 54 -8.46 9.52 -9.99
C GLY A 54 -7.62 9.60 -11.25
N ILE A 55 -6.70 10.56 -11.24
CA ILE A 55 -5.68 10.75 -12.27
C ILE A 55 -4.34 10.79 -11.56
N ALA A 56 -3.37 10.02 -12.06
CA ALA A 56 -1.98 10.04 -11.65
C ALA A 56 -1.09 10.59 -12.76
N LEU A 57 -0.10 11.40 -12.38
CA LEU A 57 0.91 11.96 -13.25
C LEU A 57 2.28 11.50 -12.77
N GLN A 58 3.07 10.91 -13.66
CA GLN A 58 4.49 10.66 -13.47
C GLN A 58 5.27 11.80 -14.13
N PRO A 59 5.80 12.77 -13.36
CA PRO A 59 6.39 13.99 -13.93
C PRO A 59 7.64 13.72 -14.75
N PHE A 60 8.43 12.69 -14.39
CA PHE A 60 9.59 12.27 -15.17
C PHE A 60 9.59 10.75 -15.23
N THR A 61 9.71 10.16 -16.42
CA THR A 61 9.75 8.69 -16.57
C THR A 61 10.99 8.07 -15.91
N SER A 62 12.05 8.86 -15.71
CA SER A 62 13.25 8.46 -14.97
C SER A 62 13.07 8.44 -13.45
N LEU A 63 12.02 9.09 -12.92
CA LEU A 63 11.71 9.11 -11.50
C LEU A 63 10.47 8.24 -11.24
N PRO A 64 10.56 7.16 -10.45
CA PRO A 64 9.43 6.27 -10.21
C PRO A 64 8.48 6.87 -9.14
N VAL A 65 8.04 8.10 -9.34
CA VAL A 65 7.15 8.85 -8.46
C VAL A 65 5.95 9.35 -9.25
N ASN A 66 4.76 9.04 -8.77
CA ASN A 66 3.49 9.49 -9.30
C ASN A 66 2.84 10.46 -8.32
N VAL A 67 2.31 11.57 -8.83
CA VAL A 67 1.43 12.47 -8.08
C VAL A 67 0.01 12.23 -8.55
N ALA A 68 -0.90 11.95 -7.63
CA ALA A 68 -2.27 11.60 -7.94
C ALA A 68 -3.27 12.51 -7.21
N VAL A 69 -4.40 12.75 -7.87
CA VAL A 69 -5.59 13.33 -7.28
C VAL A 69 -6.73 12.34 -7.48
N GLU A 70 -7.47 12.04 -6.42
CA GLU A 70 -8.62 11.15 -6.49
C GLU A 70 -9.83 11.66 -5.73
N ARG A 71 -11.00 11.25 -6.22
CA ARG A 71 -12.27 11.33 -5.51
C ARG A 71 -12.56 9.97 -4.88
N ARG A 72 -12.57 9.92 -3.55
CA ARG A 72 -13.01 8.79 -2.72
C ARG A 72 -14.53 8.85 -2.53
N ILE A 73 -15.17 7.71 -2.68
CA ILE A 73 -16.62 7.50 -2.70
C ILE A 73 -16.94 6.43 -1.65
N ALA A 74 -17.68 6.82 -0.63
CA ALA A 74 -18.13 5.88 0.39
C ALA A 74 -19.22 4.96 -0.19
N LEU A 75 -19.01 3.65 -0.12
CA LEU A 75 -20.00 2.66 -0.59
C LEU A 75 -20.77 2.00 0.56
N GLY A 76 -20.43 2.31 1.82
CA GLY A 76 -21.07 1.74 2.98
C GLY A 76 -20.63 2.37 4.29
N VAL A 77 -21.13 1.81 5.39
CA VAL A 77 -20.87 2.29 6.75
C VAL A 77 -19.37 2.24 7.07
N GLY A 78 -18.83 3.33 7.60
CA GLY A 78 -17.43 3.46 7.99
C GLY A 78 -16.49 4.01 6.89
N ALA A 79 -16.95 4.05 5.64
CA ALA A 79 -16.23 4.70 4.55
C ALA A 79 -16.50 6.21 4.51
N ARG A 80 -15.65 6.97 3.81
CA ARG A 80 -15.73 8.44 3.79
C ARG A 80 -15.62 8.99 2.36
N ASN A 81 -16.55 9.88 2.03
CA ASN A 81 -16.44 10.72 0.85
C ASN A 81 -15.35 11.79 1.06
N ALA A 82 -14.35 11.82 0.20
CA ALA A 82 -13.25 12.77 0.30
C ALA A 82 -12.58 13.01 -1.06
N MET A 83 -11.97 14.18 -1.22
CA MET A 83 -10.90 14.35 -2.21
C MET A 83 -9.58 13.99 -1.56
N ALA A 84 -8.66 13.37 -2.29
CA ALA A 84 -7.31 13.14 -1.82
C ALA A 84 -6.29 13.59 -2.86
N VAL A 85 -5.14 14.05 -2.37
CA VAL A 85 -3.95 14.33 -3.16
C VAL A 85 -2.81 13.55 -2.54
N MET A 86 -2.05 12.82 -3.35
CA MET A 86 -0.99 11.95 -2.86
C MET A 86 0.19 11.88 -3.82
N ALA A 87 1.36 11.58 -3.27
CA ALA A 87 2.54 11.16 -4.00
C ALA A 87 2.83 9.70 -3.64
N VAL A 88 3.08 8.87 -4.64
CA VAL A 88 3.37 7.45 -4.50
C VAL A 88 4.61 7.13 -5.31
N GLY A 89 5.57 6.46 -4.70
CA GLY A 89 6.76 6.01 -5.41
C GLY A 89 7.28 4.69 -4.87
N GLY A 90 8.16 4.07 -5.64
CA GLY A 90 8.75 2.80 -5.26
C GLY A 90 9.73 2.29 -6.30
N PHE A 91 10.41 1.21 -5.96
CA PHE A 91 11.35 0.54 -6.84
C PHE A 91 11.43 -0.94 -6.50
N GLY A 92 12.10 -1.66 -7.40
CA GLY A 92 12.48 -3.04 -7.21
C GLY A 92 11.53 -4.03 -7.87
N PRO A 93 11.82 -5.33 -7.77
CA PRO A 93 13.03 -5.92 -7.17
C PRO A 93 14.33 -5.50 -7.88
N THR A 94 15.29 -4.95 -7.15
CA THR A 94 16.56 -4.46 -7.68
C THR A 94 17.73 -5.18 -6.98
N PRO A 95 18.66 -5.81 -7.71
CA PRO A 95 19.83 -6.42 -7.11
C PRO A 95 20.66 -5.40 -6.30
N VAL A 96 21.08 -5.81 -5.13
CA VAL A 96 22.00 -5.08 -4.24
C VAL A 96 23.15 -5.99 -3.83
N ALA A 97 23.96 -5.58 -2.85
CA ALA A 97 25.10 -6.36 -2.40
C ALA A 97 24.71 -7.76 -1.86
N LEU A 98 25.67 -8.70 -1.89
CA LEU A 98 25.57 -10.03 -1.29
C LEU A 98 24.45 -10.93 -1.87
N GLY A 99 24.08 -10.72 -3.14
CA GLY A 99 23.06 -11.53 -3.80
C GLY A 99 21.64 -11.28 -3.29
N MET A 100 21.41 -10.16 -2.60
CA MET A 100 20.08 -9.74 -2.15
C MET A 100 19.42 -8.84 -3.19
N GLU A 101 18.09 -8.78 -3.16
CA GLU A 101 17.24 -7.86 -3.91
C GLU A 101 16.58 -6.91 -2.91
N ALA A 102 16.61 -5.61 -3.21
CA ALA A 102 15.85 -4.60 -2.49
C ALA A 102 14.59 -4.22 -3.26
N GLN A 103 13.49 -4.03 -2.54
CA GLN A 103 12.27 -3.43 -3.07
C GLN A 103 11.70 -2.49 -2.02
N ALA A 104 11.15 -1.36 -2.46
CA ALA A 104 10.53 -0.42 -1.55
C ALA A 104 9.36 0.30 -2.21
N TYR A 105 8.42 0.73 -1.40
CA TYR A 105 7.45 1.74 -1.78
C TYR A 105 7.22 2.71 -0.62
N ALA A 106 6.84 3.92 -0.98
CA ALA A 106 6.36 4.92 -0.04
C ALA A 106 5.24 5.73 -0.68
N GLN A 107 4.27 6.13 0.14
CA GLN A 107 3.19 7.01 -0.24
C GLN A 107 2.94 8.03 0.86
N THR A 108 2.56 9.22 0.47
CA THR A 108 2.13 10.27 1.40
C THR A 108 1.10 11.16 0.72
N GLY A 109 0.25 11.79 1.50
CA GLY A 109 -0.77 12.66 0.94
C GLY A 109 -1.67 13.25 2.00
N ILE A 110 -2.76 13.84 1.52
CA ILE A 110 -3.79 14.46 2.36
C ILE A 110 -5.15 13.97 1.89
N VAL A 111 -5.99 13.55 2.83
CA VAL A 111 -7.38 13.14 2.59
C VAL A 111 -8.35 14.17 3.16
N GLY A 112 -9.24 14.66 2.30
CA GLY A 112 -10.29 15.62 2.61
C GLY A 112 -9.79 17.04 2.81
N PHE A 113 -10.23 18.00 1.98
CA PHE A 113 -9.75 19.39 2.06
C PHE A 113 -10.18 20.17 3.32
N ARG A 114 -11.18 19.66 4.07
CA ARG A 114 -11.66 20.28 5.31
C ARG A 114 -10.84 19.85 6.54
N GLN A 115 -10.78 18.55 6.80
CA GLN A 115 -10.05 17.99 7.95
C GLN A 115 -8.54 17.86 7.67
N ARG A 116 -8.16 17.75 6.39
CA ARG A 116 -6.77 17.69 5.90
C ARG A 116 -5.97 16.60 6.59
N ASP A 117 -6.51 15.39 6.56
CA ASP A 117 -5.90 14.25 7.21
C ASP A 117 -4.67 13.81 6.42
N ALA A 118 -3.50 14.28 6.85
CA ALA A 118 -2.21 13.95 6.26
C ALA A 118 -1.81 12.51 6.63
N PHE A 119 -1.27 11.77 5.68
CA PHE A 119 -0.80 10.40 5.93
C PHE A 119 0.55 10.13 5.28
N ILE A 120 1.25 9.14 5.80
CA ILE A 120 2.42 8.51 5.21
C ILE A 120 2.32 7.01 5.42
N ASP A 121 2.76 6.21 4.45
CA ASP A 121 2.82 4.76 4.52
C ASP A 121 3.97 4.26 3.63
N GLY A 122 4.62 3.17 4.01
CA GLY A 122 5.71 2.62 3.22
C GLY A 122 6.24 1.31 3.75
N LYS A 123 6.99 0.63 2.89
CA LYS A 123 7.68 -0.61 3.20
C LYS A 123 8.98 -0.69 2.41
N LEU A 124 10.01 -1.23 3.05
CA LEU A 124 11.27 -1.62 2.44
C LEU A 124 11.51 -3.10 2.78
N SER A 125 11.78 -3.91 1.76
CA SER A 125 12.18 -5.31 1.91
C SER A 125 13.58 -5.53 1.34
N LEU A 126 14.34 -6.38 2.01
CA LEU A 126 15.62 -6.89 1.55
C LEU A 126 15.56 -8.42 1.56
N LEU A 127 15.65 -9.03 0.37
CA LEU A 127 15.33 -10.45 0.16
C LEU A 127 16.43 -11.16 -0.63
N ALA A 128 16.87 -12.32 -0.16
CA ALA A 128 17.74 -13.22 -0.91
C ALA A 128 16.89 -14.23 -1.71
N PRO A 129 17.09 -14.36 -3.03
CA PRO A 129 16.49 -15.45 -3.81
C PRO A 129 17.04 -16.81 -3.37
N VAL A 130 16.16 -17.79 -3.19
CA VAL A 130 16.56 -19.17 -2.90
C VAL A 130 16.77 -19.91 -4.22
N GLN A 131 17.99 -20.42 -4.43
CA GLN A 131 18.41 -21.06 -5.68
C GLN A 131 17.43 -22.16 -6.12
N ASN A 132 17.14 -22.20 -7.42
CA ASN A 132 16.24 -23.19 -8.04
C ASN A 132 14.81 -23.21 -7.47
N THR A 133 14.35 -22.12 -6.86
CA THR A 133 12.98 -21.99 -6.36
C THR A 133 12.38 -20.63 -6.73
N ALA A 134 11.06 -20.49 -6.57
CA ALA A 134 10.38 -19.20 -6.67
C ALA A 134 10.42 -18.38 -5.36
N LEU A 135 11.11 -18.90 -4.33
CA LEU A 135 11.15 -18.37 -2.99
C LEU A 135 12.19 -17.26 -2.84
N ARG A 136 11.85 -16.26 -2.04
CA ARG A 136 12.72 -15.19 -1.57
C ARG A 136 12.53 -15.08 -0.06
N VAL A 137 13.63 -14.94 0.66
CA VAL A 137 13.62 -14.86 2.13
C VAL A 137 14.46 -13.69 2.59
N GLY A 138 14.04 -13.02 3.66
CA GLY A 138 14.80 -11.93 4.22
C GLY A 138 14.01 -11.20 5.29
N ALA A 139 14.06 -9.88 5.27
CA ALA A 139 13.38 -9.05 6.24
C ALA A 139 12.80 -7.79 5.60
N ALA A 140 11.83 -7.20 6.30
CA ALA A 140 11.23 -5.95 5.92
C ALA A 140 11.06 -5.02 7.13
N ILE A 141 11.03 -3.73 6.82
CA ILE A 141 10.54 -2.67 7.69
C ILE A 141 9.35 -2.02 7.01
N SER A 142 8.24 -1.86 7.73
CA SER A 142 7.04 -1.22 7.21
C SER A 142 6.42 -0.30 8.25
N GLY A 143 5.72 0.73 7.81
CA GLY A 143 5.10 1.64 8.74
C GLY A 143 4.25 2.69 8.06
N GLY A 144 3.41 3.32 8.86
CA GLY A 144 2.59 4.43 8.43
C GLY A 144 2.13 5.27 9.59
N ALA A 145 1.67 6.47 9.26
CA ALA A 145 1.11 7.40 10.22
C ALA A 145 0.01 8.23 9.56
N GLN A 146 -1.02 8.55 10.35
CA GLN A 146 -2.13 9.44 10.04
C GLN A 146 -2.65 10.05 11.35
N PRO A 147 -3.57 11.03 11.35
CA PRO A 147 -4.01 11.67 12.59
C PRO A 147 -4.52 10.65 13.61
N GLY A 148 -3.89 10.64 14.78
CA GLY A 148 -4.24 9.77 15.90
C GLY A 148 -3.77 8.31 15.80
N VAL A 149 -3.16 7.88 14.69
CA VAL A 149 -2.79 6.48 14.45
C VAL A 149 -1.45 6.38 13.72
N GLU A 150 -0.50 5.67 14.33
CA GLU A 150 0.83 5.44 13.75
C GLU A 150 1.34 4.05 14.13
N ARG A 151 2.20 3.49 13.28
CA ARG A 151 2.82 2.18 13.48
C ARG A 151 4.11 2.05 12.67
N LEU A 152 5.09 1.39 13.27
CA LEU A 152 6.33 0.94 12.63
C LEU A 152 6.61 -0.51 13.04
N ASP A 153 6.86 -1.37 12.05
CA ASP A 153 7.12 -2.78 12.20
C ASP A 153 8.44 -3.17 11.53
N ILE A 154 9.09 -4.20 12.08
CA ILE A 154 10.22 -4.89 11.46
C ILE A 154 10.02 -6.40 11.60
N GLY A 155 10.52 -7.19 10.66
CA GLY A 155 10.61 -8.62 10.88
C GLY A 155 10.93 -9.43 9.63
N PRO A 156 11.02 -10.77 9.78
CA PRO A 156 11.28 -11.66 8.66
C PRO A 156 10.14 -11.63 7.63
N GLU A 157 10.52 -11.71 6.36
CA GLU A 157 9.61 -11.81 5.22
C GLU A 157 10.00 -13.00 4.33
N ILE A 158 8.98 -13.73 3.90
CA ILE A 158 9.05 -14.74 2.87
C ILE A 158 8.16 -14.31 1.72
N GLN A 159 8.68 -14.40 0.50
CA GLN A 159 7.95 -14.05 -0.72
C GLN A 159 8.04 -15.20 -1.72
N VAL A 160 6.90 -15.56 -2.31
CA VAL A 160 6.79 -16.56 -3.37
C VAL A 160 6.21 -15.88 -4.61
N ARG A 161 6.91 -15.98 -5.74
CA ARG A 161 6.36 -15.60 -7.04
C ARG A 161 5.60 -16.79 -7.61
N LEU A 162 4.31 -16.61 -7.85
CA LEU A 162 3.46 -17.68 -8.33
C LEU A 162 3.54 -17.74 -9.86
N PRO A 163 3.83 -18.91 -10.47
CA PRO A 163 3.93 -19.06 -11.92
C PRO A 163 2.53 -19.16 -12.55
N LEU A 164 1.68 -18.17 -12.30
CA LEU A 164 0.36 -18.09 -12.92
C LEU A 164 0.54 -17.33 -14.24
N GLN A 165 0.23 -17.96 -15.37
CA GLN A 165 0.18 -17.25 -16.66
C GLN A 165 -1.28 -17.03 -17.03
N PRO A 166 -1.65 -15.84 -17.55
CA PRO A 166 -0.80 -14.69 -17.88
C PRO A 166 -0.54 -13.70 -16.71
N VAL A 167 -0.99 -14.00 -15.49
CA VAL A 167 -1.07 -13.05 -14.36
C VAL A 167 0.15 -13.11 -13.45
N ALA A 168 0.88 -12.00 -13.31
CA ALA A 168 1.99 -11.92 -12.36
C ALA A 168 1.47 -11.87 -10.92
N ALA A 169 1.49 -13.00 -10.21
CA ALA A 169 1.00 -13.10 -8.84
C ALA A 169 2.11 -13.35 -7.82
N ARG A 170 1.92 -12.80 -6.61
CA ARG A 170 2.90 -12.82 -5.53
C ARG A 170 2.22 -13.02 -4.19
N LEU A 171 2.69 -14.02 -3.45
CA LEU A 171 2.35 -14.24 -2.05
C LEU A 171 3.50 -13.75 -1.18
N SER A 172 3.22 -12.94 -0.16
CA SER A 172 4.18 -12.51 0.84
C SER A 172 3.66 -12.84 2.24
N ILE A 173 4.51 -13.39 3.08
CA ILE A 173 4.23 -13.72 4.47
C ILE A 173 5.28 -13.01 5.32
N GLU A 174 4.83 -12.21 6.28
CA GLU A 174 5.71 -11.41 7.13
C GLU A 174 5.32 -11.56 8.60
N TRP A 175 6.33 -11.62 9.48
CA TRP A 175 6.12 -11.31 10.89
C TRP A 175 6.33 -9.81 11.09
N ARG A 176 5.31 -9.13 11.60
CA ARG A 176 5.37 -7.70 11.90
C ARG A 176 5.61 -7.51 13.39
N GLU A 177 6.87 -7.38 13.79
CA GLU A 177 7.21 -6.97 15.15
C GLU A 177 7.08 -5.46 15.27
N ARG A 178 6.12 -5.00 16.07
CA ARG A 178 5.89 -3.56 16.23
C ARG A 178 6.97 -2.94 17.11
N ILE A 179 7.78 -2.08 16.53
CA ILE A 179 8.86 -1.35 17.19
C ILE A 179 8.54 0.13 17.42
N GLY A 180 7.44 0.63 16.87
CA GLY A 180 6.99 2.01 17.07
C GLY A 180 5.49 2.20 16.83
N GLY A 181 4.93 3.23 17.47
CA GLY A 181 3.51 3.53 17.40
C GLY A 181 2.61 2.56 18.16
N ARG A 182 1.29 2.74 18.04
CA ARG A 182 0.30 2.00 18.82
C ARG A 182 -0.94 1.57 18.05
N ALA A 183 -0.91 1.65 16.71
CA ALA A 183 -2.02 1.18 15.90
C ALA A 183 -2.25 -0.32 16.09
N ALA A 184 -3.52 -0.72 16.25
CA ALA A 184 -3.95 -2.10 16.21
C ALA A 184 -3.82 -2.66 14.78
N PRO A 185 -3.54 -3.97 14.58
CA PRO A 185 -3.42 -5.05 15.59
C PRO A 185 -2.12 -5.00 16.42
N ALA A 186 -1.83 -5.98 17.27
CA ALA A 186 -0.51 -6.08 17.92
C ALA A 186 0.57 -6.61 16.93
N SER A 187 1.76 -6.97 17.43
CA SER A 187 2.73 -7.74 16.64
C SER A 187 2.10 -9.06 16.19
N GLY A 188 2.40 -9.50 14.97
CA GLY A 188 1.76 -10.71 14.44
C GLY A 188 2.10 -11.03 12.98
N LEU A 189 1.56 -12.15 12.53
CA LEU A 189 1.67 -12.59 11.15
C LEU A 189 0.78 -11.74 10.23
N ALA A 190 1.31 -11.32 9.09
CA ALA A 190 0.54 -10.76 8.00
C ALA A 190 0.81 -11.54 6.71
N VAL A 191 -0.24 -11.67 5.89
CA VAL A 191 -0.20 -12.35 4.60
C VAL A 191 -0.74 -11.40 3.54
N THR A 192 0.02 -11.22 2.47
CA THR A 192 -0.37 -10.38 1.33
C THR A 192 -0.36 -11.23 0.06
N LEU A 193 -1.49 -11.25 -0.64
CA LEU A 193 -1.59 -11.79 -1.99
C LEU A 193 -1.86 -10.63 -2.95
N GLY A 194 -1.01 -10.48 -3.97
CA GLY A 194 -1.18 -9.49 -5.03
C GLY A 194 -1.07 -10.15 -6.40
N ALA A 195 -1.77 -9.58 -7.38
CA ALA A 195 -1.77 -10.05 -8.76
C ALA A 195 -1.90 -8.85 -9.71
N ASP A 196 -0.99 -8.78 -10.69
CA ASP A 196 -0.94 -7.74 -11.71
C ASP A 196 -1.19 -8.38 -13.10
N PHE A 197 -1.94 -7.69 -13.97
CA PHE A 197 -2.42 -8.20 -15.27
C PHE A 197 -2.19 -7.21 -16.42
#